data_AF-A0A3B9AEI6-F1
#
_entry.id   AF-A0A3B9AEI6-F1
#
_cell.length_a   1.000
_cell.length_b   1.000
_cell.length_c   1.000
_cell.angle_alpha   90.00
_cell.angle_beta   90.00
_cell.angle_gamma   90.00
#
_symmetry.space_group_name_H-M   'P 1'
#
loop_
_entity.id
_entity.type
_entity.pdbx_description
1 polymer ?
#
loop_
_entity_poly.entity_id
_entity_poly.type
_entity_poly.pdbx_seq_one_letter_code
_entity_poly.pdbx_strand_id
1 'polypeptide(L)'
;MSETRADSRTEAIVNAPLAPTLLRLTLPMVGGIIALMMLGIVDAYFVGQLGLNQLAALGFVAPLTHGVNSVGLGLGMALSVLVSRLFGQRQIASAARLITDTRLLILLVGLALQALLYSSQ
;
A
#
# COMPACT_ATOMS: atom_id res chain seq x y z
N MET A 1 14.30 0.44 -29.86
CA MET A 1 13.27 -0.52 -30.34
C MET A 1 12.48 -1.12 -29.16
N SER A 2 11.93 -0.28 -28.26
CA SER A 2 11.25 -0.70 -27.02
C SER A 2 9.93 0.04 -26.74
N GLU A 3 9.56 1.03 -27.55
CA GLU A 3 8.34 1.87 -27.35
C GLU A 3 7.03 1.18 -27.78
N THR A 4 7.05 0.25 -28.74
CA THR A 4 5.85 -0.38 -29.31
C THR A 4 5.06 -1.29 -28.34
N ARG A 5 5.71 -1.81 -27.27
CA ARG A 5 5.06 -2.73 -26.31
C ARG A 5 4.28 -2.04 -25.20
N ALA A 6 4.62 -0.79 -24.87
CA ALA A 6 3.97 -0.05 -23.79
C ALA A 6 2.61 0.51 -24.26
N ASP A 7 2.55 1.03 -25.49
CA ASP A 7 1.31 1.54 -26.08
C ASP A 7 0.27 0.44 -26.30
N SER A 8 0.70 -0.74 -26.79
CA SER A 8 -0.21 -1.86 -27.05
C SER A 8 -0.89 -2.43 -25.80
N ARG A 9 -0.24 -2.40 -24.62
CA ARG A 9 -0.88 -2.78 -23.34
C ARG A 9 -1.87 -1.72 -22.87
N THR A 10 -1.56 -0.44 -23.05
CA THR A 10 -2.43 0.67 -22.67
C THR A 10 -3.67 0.72 -23.56
N GLU A 11 -3.50 0.58 -24.88
CA GLU A 11 -4.61 0.48 -25.84
C GLU A 11 -5.50 -0.74 -25.58
N ALA A 12 -4.93 -1.88 -25.18
CA ALA A 12 -5.71 -3.06 -24.83
C ALA A 12 -6.56 -2.86 -23.55
N ILE A 13 -6.10 -2.07 -22.59
CA ILE A 13 -6.86 -1.77 -21.36
C ILE A 13 -8.02 -0.79 -21.67
N VAL A 14 -7.81 0.14 -22.60
CA VAL A 14 -8.80 1.18 -22.95
C VAL A 14 -9.84 0.65 -23.96
N ASN A 15 -9.47 -0.25 -24.88
CA ASN A 15 -10.36 -0.75 -25.93
C ASN A 15 -11.00 -2.13 -25.65
N ALA A 16 -10.52 -2.87 -24.64
CA ALA A 16 -11.14 -4.14 -24.24
C ALA A 16 -12.46 -3.91 -23.48
N PRO A 17 -13.40 -4.88 -23.51
CA PRO A 17 -14.64 -4.80 -22.74
C PRO A 17 -14.36 -4.51 -21.25
N LEU A 18 -15.06 -3.52 -20.70
CA LEU A 18 -14.78 -2.92 -19.39
C LEU A 18 -14.86 -3.94 -18.24
N ALA A 19 -15.87 -4.82 -18.27
CA ALA A 19 -16.13 -5.81 -17.23
C ALA A 19 -15.00 -6.85 -17.03
N PRO A 20 -14.52 -7.57 -18.07
CA PRO A 20 -13.43 -8.53 -17.91
C PRO A 20 -12.08 -7.87 -17.57
N THR A 21 -11.82 -6.66 -18.07
CA THR A 21 -10.60 -5.92 -17.72
C THR A 21 -10.60 -5.51 -16.25
N LEU A 22 -11.72 -5.00 -15.74
CA LEU A 22 -11.86 -4.69 -14.32
C LEU A 22 -11.69 -5.94 -13.45
N LEU A 23 -12.36 -7.05 -13.78
CA LEU A 23 -12.23 -8.31 -13.04
C LEU A 23 -10.77 -8.81 -12.99
N ARG A 24 -10.05 -8.73 -14.11
CA ARG A 24 -8.66 -9.18 -14.19
C ARG A 24 -7.70 -8.33 -13.34
N LEU A 25 -8.02 -7.06 -13.13
CA LEU A 25 -7.24 -6.15 -12.28
C LEU A 25 -7.66 -6.22 -10.80
N THR A 26 -8.94 -6.41 -10.50
CA THR A 26 -9.45 -6.44 -9.13
C THR A 26 -9.28 -7.80 -8.46
N LEU A 27 -9.33 -8.91 -9.20
CA LEU A 27 -9.18 -10.26 -8.66
C LEU A 27 -7.88 -10.48 -7.86
N PRO A 28 -6.68 -10.10 -8.37
CA PRO A 28 -5.45 -10.22 -7.58
C PRO A 28 -5.43 -9.30 -6.36
N MET A 29 -6.03 -8.10 -6.44
CA MET A 29 -6.13 -7.17 -5.31
C MET A 29 -7.01 -7.74 -4.20
N VAL A 30 -8.17 -8.29 -4.53
CA VAL A 30 -9.07 -8.92 -3.56
C VAL A 30 -8.40 -10.13 -2.91
N GLY A 31 -7.70 -10.97 -3.69
CA GLY A 31 -6.92 -12.07 -3.15
C GLY A 31 -5.86 -11.62 -2.14
N GLY A 32 -5.15 -10.53 -2.44
CA GLY A 32 -4.18 -9.91 -1.53
C GLY A 32 -4.81 -9.40 -0.23
N ILE A 33 -5.95 -8.72 -0.32
CA ILE A 33 -6.67 -8.23 0.87
C ILE A 33 -7.17 -9.38 1.74
N ILE A 34 -7.71 -10.45 1.13
CA ILE A 34 -8.14 -11.65 1.86
C ILE A 34 -6.95 -12.31 2.57
N ALA A 35 -5.81 -12.44 1.90
CA ALA A 35 -4.60 -12.99 2.51
C ALA A 35 -4.12 -12.15 3.71
N LEU A 36 -4.16 -10.82 3.59
CA LEU A 36 -3.80 -9.90 4.68
C LEU A 36 -4.77 -10.01 5.87
N MET A 37 -6.08 -10.13 5.61
CA MET A 37 -7.09 -10.34 6.64
C MET A 37 -6.88 -11.68 7.37
N MET A 38 -6.57 -12.75 6.62
CA MET A 38 -6.25 -14.07 7.19
C MET A 38 -5.03 -14.02 8.10
N LEU A 39 -3.97 -13.30 7.70
CA LEU A 39 -2.78 -13.12 8.52
C LEU A 39 -3.13 -12.48 9.87
N GLY A 40 -3.94 -11.42 9.89
CA GLY A 40 -4.36 -10.77 11.13
C GLY A 40 -5.17 -11.67 12.07
N ILE A 41 -6.01 -12.56 11.51
CA ILE A 41 -6.76 -13.55 12.30
C ILE A 41 -5.83 -14.62 12.87
N VAL A 42 -4.89 -15.11 12.07
CA VAL A 42 -3.91 -16.12 12.49
C VAL A 42 -3.01 -15.55 13.59
N ASP A 43 -2.53 -14.32 13.44
CA ASP A 43 -1.73 -13.64 14.46
C ASP A 43 -2.49 -13.55 15.80
N ALA A 44 -3.74 -13.10 15.77
CA ALA A 44 -4.58 -13.01 16.96
C ALA A 44 -4.84 -14.39 17.61
N TYR A 45 -5.03 -15.44 16.80
CA TYR A 45 -5.24 -16.81 17.28
C TYR A 45 -3.99 -17.35 18.00
N PHE A 46 -2.82 -17.27 17.37
CA PHE A 46 -1.58 -17.79 17.97
C PHE A 46 -1.14 -16.98 19.19
N VAL A 47 -1.27 -15.65 19.16
CA VAL A 47 -0.96 -14.82 20.32
C VAL A 47 -1.96 -15.04 21.46
N GLY A 48 -3.23 -15.31 21.14
CA GLY A 48 -4.24 -15.69 22.13
C GLY A 48 -3.96 -17.02 22.84
N GLN A 49 -3.22 -17.94 22.20
CA GLN A 49 -2.78 -19.19 22.81
C GLN A 49 -1.62 -19.03 23.82
N LEU A 50 -0.93 -17.88 23.85
CA LEU A 50 0.18 -17.61 24.77
C LEU A 50 -0.30 -17.26 26.21
N GLY A 51 -1.60 -17.01 26.42
CA GLY A 51 -2.22 -16.82 27.74
C GLY A 51 -3.27 -15.68 27.80
N LEU A 52 -4.14 -15.72 28.82
CA LEU A 52 -5.21 -14.72 29.03
C LEU A 52 -4.70 -13.28 29.18
N ASN A 53 -3.51 -13.09 29.76
CA ASN A 53 -2.88 -11.77 29.87
C ASN A 53 -2.39 -11.25 28.52
N GLN A 54 -1.88 -12.11 27.65
CA GLN A 54 -1.43 -11.75 26.30
C GLN A 54 -2.62 -11.40 25.39
N LEU A 55 -3.75 -12.10 25.52
CA LEU A 55 -4.98 -11.78 24.78
C LEU A 55 -5.62 -10.46 25.24
N ALA A 56 -5.59 -10.17 26.54
CA ALA A 56 -6.03 -8.87 27.07
C ALA A 56 -5.14 -7.71 26.60
N ALA A 57 -3.82 -7.94 26.51
CA ALA A 57 -2.87 -6.98 25.97
C ALA A 57 -3.13 -6.69 24.47
N LEU A 58 -3.49 -7.70 23.67
CA LEU A 58 -3.91 -7.50 22.27
C LEU A 58 -5.12 -6.57 22.15
N GLY A 59 -6.12 -6.72 23.02
CA GLY A 59 -7.29 -5.84 23.04
C GLY A 59 -6.95 -4.37 23.31
N PHE A 60 -5.89 -4.11 24.10
CA PHE A 60 -5.38 -2.76 24.35
C PHE A 60 -4.48 -2.22 23.24
N VAL A 61 -3.72 -3.08 22.56
CA VAL A 61 -2.80 -2.68 21.48
C VAL A 61 -3.52 -2.55 20.14
N ALA A 62 -4.58 -3.32 19.89
CA ALA A 62 -5.30 -3.34 18.63
C ALA A 62 -5.80 -1.95 18.16
N PRO A 63 -6.38 -1.07 19.01
CA PRO A 63 -6.76 0.28 18.61
C PRO A 63 -5.56 1.17 18.27
N LEU A 64 -4.46 1.01 19.01
CA LEU A 64 -3.20 1.75 18.81
C LEU A 64 -2.54 1.38 17.48
N THR A 65 -2.43 0.09 17.19
CA THR A 65 -1.90 -0.40 15.90
C THR A 65 -2.83 -0.04 14.74
N HIS A 66 -4.15 -0.12 14.92
CA HIS A 66 -5.11 0.37 13.93
C HIS A 66 -4.94 1.87 13.65
N GLY A 67 -4.71 2.68 14.67
CA GLY A 67 -4.46 4.12 14.53
C GLY A 67 -3.21 4.39 13.69
N VAL A 68 -2.09 3.76 14.03
CA VAL A 68 -0.83 3.89 13.28
C VAL A 68 -0.98 3.39 11.84
N ASN A 69 -1.60 2.23 11.63
CA ASN A 69 -1.78 1.64 10.31
C ASN A 69 -2.70 2.50 9.43
N SER A 70 -3.71 3.15 10.02
CA SER A 70 -4.61 4.06 9.29
C SER A 70 -3.89 5.31 8.77
N VAL A 71 -2.96 5.87 9.55
CA VAL A 71 -2.13 7.01 9.10
C VAL A 71 -1.21 6.58 7.95
N GLY A 72 -0.55 5.43 8.09
CA GLY A 72 0.32 4.88 7.03
C GLY A 72 -0.42 4.61 5.73
N LEU A 73 -1.57 3.91 5.81
CA LEU A 73 -2.44 3.64 4.67
C LEU A 73 -3.00 4.93 4.05
N GLY A 74 -3.40 5.90 4.87
CA GLY A 74 -3.92 7.19 4.41
C GLY A 74 -2.87 7.99 3.63
N LEU A 75 -1.64 8.06 4.13
CA LEU A 75 -0.53 8.71 3.44
C LEU A 75 -0.18 7.98 2.13
N GLY A 76 -0.11 6.64 2.14
CA GLY A 76 0.15 5.84 0.95
C GLY A 76 -0.92 6.03 -0.14
N MET A 77 -2.20 6.08 0.25
CA MET A 77 -3.30 6.37 -0.67
C MET A 77 -3.23 7.81 -1.20
N ALA A 78 -2.98 8.81 -0.35
CA ALA A 78 -2.85 10.21 -0.78
C ALA A 78 -1.73 10.41 -1.81
N LEU A 79 -0.59 9.77 -1.58
CA LEU A 79 0.54 9.76 -2.52
C LEU A 79 0.19 9.07 -3.84
N SER A 80 -0.48 7.91 -3.79
CA SER A 80 -0.92 7.17 -4.97
C SER A 80 -1.87 8.00 -5.84
N VAL A 81 -2.78 8.75 -5.22
CA VAL A 81 -3.69 9.67 -5.92
C VAL A 81 -2.93 10.83 -6.56
N LEU A 82 -1.97 11.42 -5.86
CA LEU A 82 -1.14 12.51 -6.40
C LEU A 82 -0.33 12.04 -7.61
N VAL A 83 0.29 10.87 -7.49
CA VAL A 83 1.05 10.23 -8.58
C VAL A 83 0.14 9.93 -9.77
N SER A 84 -1.04 9.33 -9.54
CA SER A 84 -2.03 9.05 -10.58
C SER A 84 -2.46 10.31 -11.35
N ARG A 85 -2.69 11.43 -10.64
CA ARG A 85 -3.01 12.72 -11.27
C ARG A 85 -1.90 13.24 -12.18
N LEU A 86 -0.64 13.11 -11.76
CA LEU A 86 0.51 13.57 -12.55
C LEU A 86 0.75 12.71 -13.79
N PHE A 87 0.57 11.39 -13.67
CA PHE A 87 0.56 10.49 -14.83
C PHE A 87 -0.56 10.84 -15.82
N GLY A 88 -1.75 11.20 -15.31
CA GLY A 88 -2.89 11.63 -16.15
C GLY A 88 -2.64 12.92 -16.94
N GLN A 89 -1.77 13.82 -16.45
CA GLN A 89 -1.47 15.10 -17.12
C GLN A 89 -0.44 15.01 -18.26
N ARG A 90 0.04 13.80 -18.63
CA ARG A 90 1.05 13.54 -19.69
C ARG A 90 2.38 14.29 -19.54
N GLN A 91 2.63 14.95 -18.41
CA GLN A 91 3.90 15.61 -18.08
C GLN A 91 4.87 14.61 -17.44
N ILE A 92 5.21 13.54 -18.17
CA ILE A 92 5.99 12.40 -17.68
C ILE A 92 7.36 12.84 -17.13
N ALA A 93 7.98 13.86 -17.70
CA ALA A 93 9.27 14.40 -17.24
C ALA A 93 9.18 15.15 -15.90
N SER A 94 8.04 15.80 -15.61
CA SER A 94 7.77 16.44 -14.32
C SER A 94 7.32 15.40 -13.28
N ALA A 95 6.53 14.40 -13.71
CA ALA A 95 6.12 13.28 -12.89
C ALA A 95 7.32 12.43 -12.42
N ALA A 96 8.28 12.13 -13.30
CA ALA A 96 9.48 11.35 -12.96
C ALA A 96 10.36 12.04 -11.91
N ARG A 97 10.51 13.37 -12.00
CA ARG A 97 11.22 14.17 -11.00
C ARG A 97 10.48 14.17 -9.66
N LEU A 98 9.17 14.42 -9.68
CA LEU A 98 8.38 14.41 -8.46
C LEU A 98 8.33 13.02 -7.80
N ILE A 99 8.26 11.94 -8.57
CA ILE A 99 8.31 10.56 -8.04
C ILE A 99 9.66 10.29 -7.39
N THR A 100 10.75 10.79 -7.96
CA THR A 100 12.10 10.63 -7.39
C THR A 100 12.25 11.39 -6.08
N ASP A 101 11.79 12.64 -6.04
CA ASP A 101 11.81 13.47 -4.83
C ASP A 101 10.89 12.91 -3.76
N THR A 102 9.68 12.50 -4.14
CA THR A 102 8.69 11.87 -3.24
C THR A 102 9.24 10.55 -2.68
N ARG A 103 9.91 9.75 -3.50
CA ARG A 103 10.56 8.50 -3.06
C ARG A 103 11.69 8.78 -2.07
N LEU A 104 12.53 9.77 -2.33
CA LEU A 104 13.60 10.18 -1.40
C LEU A 104 13.01 10.67 -0.08
N LEU A 105 11.96 11.48 -0.13
CA LEU A 105 11.30 12.04 1.04
C LEU A 105 10.62 10.96 1.89
N ILE A 106 9.90 10.02 1.26
CA ILE A 106 9.30 8.86 1.94
C ILE A 106 10.39 8.00 2.60
N LEU A 107 11.51 7.78 1.93
CA LEU A 107 12.60 6.94 2.43
C LEU A 107 13.31 7.60 3.64
N LEU A 108 13.50 8.93 3.60
CA LEU A 108 14.00 9.72 4.72
C LEU A 108 13.06 9.70 5.92
N VAL A 109 11.77 9.93 5.69
CA VAL A 109 10.75 9.91 6.76
C VAL A 109 10.63 8.52 7.38
N GLY A 110 10.67 7.47 6.55
CA GLY A 110 10.66 6.09 7.01
C GLY A 110 11.88 5.72 7.86
N LEU A 111 13.08 6.12 7.44
CA LEU A 111 14.31 5.93 8.22
C LEU A 111 14.29 6.70 9.55
N ALA A 112 13.80 7.95 9.54
CA ALA A 112 13.68 8.75 10.76
C ALA A 112 12.70 8.13 11.77
N LEU A 113 11.56 7.62 11.30
CA LEU A 113 10.59 6.93 12.13
C LEU A 113 11.15 5.61 12.71
N GLN A 114 11.87 4.83 11.90
CA GLN A 114 12.54 3.60 12.36
C GLN A 114 13.60 3.89 13.42
N ALA A 115 14.42 4.93 13.22
CA ALA A 115 15.45 5.34 14.17
C ALA A 115 14.84 5.83 15.50
N LEU A 116 13.76 6.61 15.44
CA LEU A 116 13.06 7.09 16.62
C LEU A 116 12.44 5.93 17.42
N LEU A 117 11.84 4.96 16.73
CA LEU A 117 11.25 3.78 17.35
C LEU A 117 12.32 2.88 18.00
N TYR A 118 13.47 2.69 17.34
CA TYR A 118 14.60 1.95 17.92
C TYR A 118 15.19 2.65 19.16
N SER A 119 15.22 3.99 19.18
CA SER A 119 15.67 4.73 20.37
C SER A 119 14.69 4.69 21.55
N SER A 120 13.45 4.23 21.33
CA SER A 120 12.38 4.14 22.33
C SER A 120 12.14 2.73 22.90
N GLN A 121 12.86 1.72 22.38
CA GLN A 121 12.92 0.35 22.92
C GLN A 121 14.20 0.17 23.75
#